data_AF-A0A645EZW9-F1
#
_entry.id   AF-A0A645EZW9-F1
#
_cell.length_a   1.000
_cell.length_b   1.000
_cell.length_c   1.000
_cell.angle_alpha   90.00
_cell.angle_beta   90.00
_cell.angle_gamma   90.00
#
_symmetry.space_group_name_H-M   'P 1'
#
loop_
_entity.id
_entity.type
_entity.pdbx_description
1 polymer ?
#
loop_
_entity_poly.entity_id
_entity_poly.type
_entity_poly.pdbx_seq_one_letter_code
_entity_poly.pdbx_strand_id
1 'polypeptide(L)' 'MYIFVILAYVFISLIEIPSLYKGGFRKEAVFFSALMAFSFVISTLLLAGVHLPIPIEIVETIFYGLVAQ' A
#
# COMPACT_ATOMS: atom_id res chain seq x y z
N MET A 1 1.51 16.24 -10.69
CA MET A 1 0.81 15.41 -9.68
C MET A 1 1.64 14.20 -9.24
N TYR A 2 2.06 13.32 -10.14
CA TYR A 2 2.87 12.12 -9.83
C TYR A 2 4.15 12.39 -9.04
N ILE A 3 4.88 13.46 -9.36
CA ILE A 3 6.11 13.87 -8.68
C ILE A 3 5.92 14.09 -7.17
N PHE A 4 4.79 14.66 -6.74
CA PHE A 4 4.52 14.87 -5.31
C PHE A 4 4.28 13.55 -4.58
N VAL A 5 3.62 12.59 -5.24
CA VAL A 5 3.42 11.25 -4.67
C VAL A 5 4.75 10.53 -4.54
N ILE A 6 5.58 10.54 -5.57
CA ILE A 6 6.93 9.95 -5.51
C ILE A 6 7.75 10.58 -4.39
N LEU A 7 7.76 11.90 -4.29
CA LEU A 7 8.46 12.63 -3.23
C LEU A 7 7.97 12.25 -1.83
N ALA A 8 6.65 12.15 -1.62
CA ALA A 8 6.09 11.75 -0.33
C ALA A 8 6.54 10.35 0.08
N TYR A 9 6.47 9.37 -0.83
CA TYR A 9 6.91 8.00 -0.53
C TYR A 9 8.41 7.90 -0.27
N VAL A 10 9.23 8.65 -1.02
CA VAL A 10 10.67 8.71 -0.78
C VAL A 10 10.96 9.32 0.59
N PHE A 11 10.29 10.42 0.96
CA PHE A 11 10.54 11.12 2.22
C PHE A 11 10.18 10.24 3.43
N ILE A 12 9.02 9.59 3.39
CA ILE A 12 8.58 8.64 4.42
C ILE A 12 9.59 7.49 4.52
N SER A 13 9.97 6.89 3.37
CA SER A 13 10.93 5.77 3.35
C SER A 13 12.29 6.16 3.92
N LEU A 14 12.76 7.39 3.65
CA LEU A 14 14.06 7.89 4.11
C LEU A 14 14.11 8.08 5.63
N ILE A 15 12.97 8.34 6.27
CA ILE A 15 12.87 8.51 7.73
C ILE A 15 12.70 7.16 8.41
N GLU A 16 11.75 6.33 7.93
CA GLU A 16 11.36 5.10 8.61
C GLU A 16 12.38 3.96 8.42
N ILE A 17 12.88 3.76 7.19
CA ILE A 17 13.73 2.59 6.89
C ILE A 17 15.05 2.64 7.67
N PRO A 18 15.79 3.78 7.74
CA PRO A 18 17.00 3.84 8.55
C PRO A 18 16.72 3.71 10.04
N SER A 19 15.58 4.21 10.52
CA SER A 19 15.15 4.06 11.91
C SER A 19 14.97 2.59 12.29
N LEU A 20 14.24 1.84 11.45
CA LEU A 20 13.99 0.41 11.63
C LEU A 20 15.27 -0.42 11.53
N TYR A 21 16.18 -0.06 10.60
CA TYR A 21 17.48 -0.72 10.47
C TYR A 21 18.37 -0.48 11.69
N LYS A 22 18.42 0.75 12.20
CA LYS A 22 19.19 1.10 13.41
C LYS A 22 18.63 0.44 14.67
N GLY A 23 17.31 0.24 14.74
CA GLY A 23 16.67 -0.49 15.83
C GLY A 23 16.88 -2.01 15.80
N GLY A 24 17.52 -2.56 14.77
CA GLY A 24 17.72 -4.01 14.61
C GLY A 24 16.49 -4.77 14.12
N PHE A 25 15.40 -4.06 13.82
CA PHE A 25 14.10 -4.61 13.44
C PHE A 25 14.02 -4.95 11.94
N ARG A 26 14.91 -5.85 11.49
CA ARG A 26 15.03 -6.19 10.05
C ARG A 26 13.75 -6.78 9.46
N LYS A 27 13.00 -7.56 10.24
CA LYS A 27 11.73 -8.16 9.77
C LYS A 27 10.66 -7.09 9.54
N GLU A 28 10.56 -6.12 10.45
CA GLU A 28 9.63 -5.00 10.32
C GLU A 28 10.03 -4.05 9.19
N ALA A 29 11.33 -3.83 8.96
CA ALA A 29 11.82 -3.07 7.81
C ALA A 29 11.38 -3.70 6.48
N VAL A 30 11.46 -5.04 6.37
CA VAL A 30 11.01 -5.78 5.17
C VAL A 30 9.49 -5.63 5.01
N PHE A 31 8.72 -5.80 6.08
CA PHE A 31 7.27 -5.69 6.02
C PHE A 31 6.82 -4.27 5.65
N PHE A 32 7.42 -3.26 6.26
CA PHE A 32 7.18 -1.85 5.96
C PHE A 32 7.52 -1.52 4.50
N SER A 33 8.68 -1.98 4.02
CA SER A 33 9.09 -1.76 2.63
C SER A 33 8.13 -2.42 1.63
N ALA A 34 7.65 -3.64 1.93
CA ALA A 34 6.68 -4.32 1.08
C ALA A 34 5.35 -3.56 1.04
N LEU A 35 4.88 -3.08 2.20
CA LEU A 35 3.64 -2.33 2.33
C LEU A 35 3.72 -0.96 1.62
N MET A 36 4.86 -0.27 1.75
CA MET A 36 5.13 0.97 1.02
C MET A 36 5.16 0.74 -0.50
N ALA A 37 5.84 -0.31 -0.96
CA ALA A 37 5.88 -0.64 -2.39
C ALA A 37 4.47 -0.93 -2.93
N PHE A 38 3.66 -1.70 -2.21
CA PHE A 38 2.29 -2.01 -2.58
C PHE A 38 1.41 -0.75 -2.64
N SER A 39 1.47 0.09 -1.61
CA SER A 39 0.72 1.34 -1.54
C SER A 39 1.14 2.33 -2.64
N PHE A 40 2.43 2.37 -2.98
CA PHE A 40 2.95 3.17 -4.08
C PHE A 40 2.40 2.73 -5.45
N VAL A 41 2.35 1.42 -5.69
CA VAL A 41 1.77 0.86 -6.92
C VAL A 41 0.29 1.21 -7.02
N ILE A 42 -0.49 1.02 -5.94
CA ILE A 42 -1.91 1.39 -5.89
C ILE A 42 -2.09 2.88 -6.17
N SER A 43 -1.32 3.74 -5.49
CA SER A 43 -1.39 5.20 -5.68
C SER A 43 -1.08 5.60 -7.11
N THR A 44 -0.12 4.92 -7.75
CA THR A 44 0.26 5.17 -9.15
C THR A 44 -0.83 4.73 -10.11
N LEU A 45 -1.45 3.55 -9.88
CA LEU A 45 -2.59 3.04 -10.66
C LEU A 45 -3.80 3.99 -10.58
N LEU A 46 -4.13 4.45 -9.37
CA LEU A 46 -5.20 5.44 -9.14
C LEU A 46 -4.94 6.75 -9.90
N LEU A 47 -3.72 7.26 -9.82
CA LEU A 47 -3.33 8.47 -10.56
C LEU A 47 -3.40 8.28 -12.08
N ALA A 48 -3.07 7.08 -12.57
CA ALA A 48 -3.18 6.72 -13.99
C ALA A 48 -4.64 6.58 -14.47
N GLY A 49 -5.63 6.76 -13.58
CA GLY A 49 -7.05 6.65 -13.90
C GLY A 49 -7.55 5.21 -13.96
N VAL A 50 -6.77 4.24 -13.43
CA VAL A 50 -7.24 2.87 -13.29
C VAL A 50 -8.29 2.82 -12.20
N HIS A 51 -9.52 2.50 -12.58
CA HIS A 51 -10.60 2.22 -11.64
C HIS A 51 -10.34 0.88 -10.96
N LEU A 52 -9.71 0.93 -9.78
CA LEU A 52 -9.58 -0.24 -8.91
C LEU A 52 -10.96 -0.58 -8.34
N PRO A 53 -11.37 -1.86 -8.35
CA PRO A 53 -12.63 -2.27 -7.73
C PRO A 53 -12.60 -1.90 -6.25
N ILE A 54 -13.70 -1.36 -5.75
CA ILE A 54 -13.78 -0.93 -4.35
C ILE A 54 -13.79 -2.20 -3.50
N PRO A 55 -12.88 -2.36 -2.51
CA PRO A 55 -12.78 -3.59 -1.73
C PRO A 55 -14.11 -4.01 -1.09
N ILE A 56 -14.97 -3.04 -0.76
CA ILE A 56 -16.29 -3.27 -0.17
C ILE A 56 -17.19 -4.09 -1.09
N GLU A 57 -17.15 -3.88 -2.40
CA GLU A 57 -18.00 -4.57 -3.38
C GLU A 57 -17.56 -6.04 -3.52
N ILE A 58 -16.25 -6.30 -3.41
CA ILE A 58 -15.69 -7.65 -3.41
C ILE A 58 -16.09 -8.38 -2.13
N VAL A 59 -15.98 -7.72 -0.98
CA VAL A 59 -16.37 -8.30 0.31
C VAL A 59 -17.87 -8.61 0.32
N GLU A 60 -18.72 -7.70 -0.14
CA GLU A 60 -20.16 -7.94 -0.28
C GLU A 60 -20.45 -9.13 -1.19
N THR A 61 -19.81 -9.22 -2.35
CA THR A 61 -20.01 -10.34 -3.28
C THR A 61 -19.66 -11.69 -2.63
N ILE A 62 -18.57 -11.75 -1.87
CA ILE A 62 -18.17 -12.96 -1.14
C ILE A 62 -19.13 -13.25 0.01
N PHE A 63 -19.51 -12.24 0.80
CA PHE A 63 -20.37 -12.42 1.97
C PHE A 63 -21.80 -12.80 1.57
N TYR A 64 -22.40 -12.11 0.60
CA TYR A 64 -23.72 -12.46 0.09
C TYR A 64 -23.71 -13.80 -0.66
N GLY A 65 -22.62 -14.11 -1.38
CA GLY A 65 -22.43 -15.43 -2.00
C GLY A 65 -22.31 -16.57 -0.99
N LEU A 66 -21.81 -16.30 0.22
CA LEU A 66 -21.68 -17.28 1.31
C LEU A 66 -22.97 -17.42 2.14
N VAL A 67 -23.75 -16.35 2.29
CA VAL A 67 -25.03 -16.33 3.04
C VAL A 67 -26.20 -16.86 2.21
N ALA A 68 -26.08 -16.90 0.88
CA ALA A 68 -27.09 -17.42 -0.04
C ALA A 68 -26.97 -18.94 -0.35
N GLN A 69 -26.03 -19.65 0.29
CA GLN A 69 -25.95 -21.13 0.33
C GLN A 69 -26.56 -21.67 1.63
#